data_AF-A0AAU3VDD6-F1
#
_entry.id   AF-A0AAU3VDD6-F1
#
_cell.length_a   1.000
_cell.length_b   1.000
_cell.length_c   1.000
_cell.angle_alpha   90.00
_cell.angle_beta   90.00
_cell.angle_gamma   90.00
#
_symmetry.space_group_name_H-M   'P 1'
#
loop_
_entity.id
_entity.type
_entity.pdbx_description
1 polymer ?
#
loop_
_entity_poly.entity_id
_entity_poly.type
_entity_poly.pdbx_seq_one_letter_code
_entity_poly.pdbx_strand_id
1 'polypeptide(L)'
;MSFTRLHRSTAAALGSLVLAGGAVGIMAATSAHAETIGTLKVTPGTGSDTGGIELSTSGTCPAEATYVMVKVTGSGFPEQGANVVSNAPGSIYPATEEGGFRVPLTQTMRDYAKDAGFDELKGRYEFTVICRQAFLDTTYGDFKGSIWFTTNTTYQDTDPASGTPTPTPTPSTTPTNTTTPTDSPTPTTDPTDTGEPTDTGEPTDTGEPTDTTGGDTSGDTGDDTTGGDSQDISTEVDGGASGGDGDSLAATGADAGWLAAVAAALVAAGTIAVRQARRRGLLSFNDSSND
;
A
#
# COMPACT_ATOMS: atom_id res chain seq x y z
N MET A 1 -31.01 -13.10 77.83
CA MET A 1 -29.86 -13.60 78.62
C MET A 1 -28.66 -13.69 77.69
N SER A 2 -27.80 -12.68 77.75
CA SER A 2 -26.46 -12.70 77.17
C SER A 2 -25.56 -13.58 78.03
N PHE A 3 -24.70 -14.40 77.41
CA PHE A 3 -23.38 -14.67 77.94
C PHE A 3 -22.34 -14.75 76.81
N THR A 4 -21.53 -13.70 76.81
CA THR A 4 -20.20 -13.54 76.22
C THR A 4 -19.20 -14.52 76.84
N ARG A 5 -18.23 -15.01 76.06
CA ARG A 5 -16.76 -15.03 76.33
C ARG A 5 -16.07 -16.00 75.35
N LEU A 6 -15.20 -15.57 74.43
CA LEU A 6 -13.85 -14.97 74.55
C LEU A 6 -12.71 -15.98 74.68
N HIS A 7 -11.66 -15.67 73.90
CA HIS A 7 -10.24 -16.00 74.03
C HIS A 7 -9.74 -17.24 73.26
N ARG A 8 -8.58 -17.22 72.57
CA ARG A 8 -7.52 -16.19 72.39
C ARG A 8 -6.50 -16.75 71.37
N SER A 9 -5.88 -15.84 70.60
CA SER A 9 -4.41 -15.76 70.33
C SER A 9 -3.74 -16.92 69.56
N THR A 10 -2.78 -16.77 68.64
CA THR A 10 -1.69 -15.77 68.54
C THR A 10 -0.88 -16.01 67.24
N ALA A 11 -0.36 -14.92 66.66
CA ALA A 11 0.98 -14.72 66.09
C ALA A 11 1.49 -15.54 64.87
N ALA A 12 1.81 -14.82 63.78
CA ALA A 12 3.15 -14.68 63.15
C ALA A 12 2.97 -13.98 61.79
N ALA A 13 3.33 -12.70 61.61
CA ALA A 13 4.67 -12.14 61.44
C ALA A 13 5.35 -12.50 60.10
N LEU A 14 5.64 -11.43 59.34
CA LEU A 14 6.76 -11.23 58.41
C LEU A 14 6.73 -11.94 57.05
N GLY A 15 6.72 -11.13 55.99
CA GLY A 15 7.08 -11.60 54.64
C GLY A 15 6.70 -10.65 53.51
N SER A 16 7.17 -9.40 53.53
CA SER A 16 7.28 -8.63 52.29
C SER A 16 8.19 -9.39 51.33
N LEU A 17 7.64 -9.98 50.27
CA LEU A 17 8.40 -10.28 49.07
C LEU A 17 7.84 -9.41 47.94
N VAL A 18 8.48 -8.26 47.79
CA VAL A 18 8.57 -7.51 46.55
C VAL A 18 9.00 -8.49 45.46
N LEU A 19 8.07 -8.94 44.62
CA LEU A 19 8.43 -9.49 43.31
C LEU A 19 8.77 -8.32 42.40
N ALA A 20 9.99 -7.83 42.61
CA ALA A 20 10.71 -7.00 41.68
C ALA A 20 10.85 -7.74 40.34
N GLY A 21 10.75 -6.97 39.25
CA GLY A 21 11.54 -7.22 38.06
C GLY A 21 11.10 -8.39 37.19
N GLY A 22 9.80 -8.49 36.93
CA GLY A 22 9.27 -9.31 35.84
C GLY A 22 8.61 -8.47 34.76
N ALA A 23 9.08 -7.23 34.54
CA ALA A 23 8.73 -6.52 33.32
C ALA A 23 9.41 -7.28 32.19
N VAL A 24 8.72 -8.31 31.67
CA VAL A 24 8.88 -8.75 30.29
C VAL A 24 8.54 -7.50 29.50
N GLY A 25 9.58 -6.69 29.27
CA GLY A 25 9.55 -5.63 28.30
C GLY A 25 9.25 -6.33 27.00
N ILE A 26 7.96 -6.36 26.65
CA ILE A 26 7.54 -6.49 25.28
C ILE A 26 8.25 -5.32 24.62
N MET A 27 9.44 -5.57 24.10
CA MET A 27 10.07 -4.69 23.14
C MET A 27 9.08 -4.75 21.99
N ALA A 28 8.08 -3.87 22.04
CA ALA A 28 7.31 -3.50 20.90
C ALA A 28 8.39 -3.10 19.90
N ALA A 29 8.69 -4.00 18.98
CA ALA A 29 9.55 -3.70 17.86
C ALA A 29 8.91 -2.47 17.28
N THR A 30 9.55 -1.32 17.45
CA THR A 30 9.10 -0.10 16.81
C THR A 30 9.10 -0.47 15.35
N SER A 31 7.91 -0.63 14.77
CA SER A 31 7.76 -0.78 13.34
C SER A 31 8.56 0.36 12.77
N ALA A 32 9.67 0.03 12.10
CA ALA A 32 10.51 1.00 11.44
C ALA A 32 9.67 1.52 10.27
N HIS A 33 8.78 2.47 10.57
CA HIS A 33 8.09 3.23 9.56
C HIS A 33 9.19 3.98 8.82
N ALA A 34 9.31 3.71 7.52
CA ALA A 34 10.26 4.43 6.72
C ALA A 34 9.95 5.93 6.81
N GLU A 35 11.01 6.71 6.90
CA GLU A 35 10.90 8.16 6.90
C GLU A 35 10.22 8.60 5.60
N THR A 36 9.29 9.55 5.70
CA THR A 36 8.69 10.16 4.51
C THR A 36 9.75 11.04 3.85
N ILE A 37 10.22 10.61 2.67
CA ILE A 37 11.32 11.27 1.95
C ILE A 37 10.82 12.30 0.92
N GLY A 38 9.51 12.36 0.67
CA GLY A 38 8.93 13.33 -0.24
C GLY A 38 7.42 13.24 -0.36
N THR A 39 6.88 13.95 -1.35
CA THR A 39 5.44 14.04 -1.62
C THR A 39 5.07 13.31 -2.92
N LEU A 40 3.79 12.97 -3.05
CA LEU A 40 3.18 12.50 -4.28
C LEU A 40 2.20 13.52 -4.81
N LYS A 41 2.32 13.82 -6.10
CA LYS A 41 1.33 14.58 -6.87
C LYS A 41 0.46 13.61 -7.67
N VAL A 42 -0.84 13.85 -7.67
CA VAL A 42 -1.82 13.03 -8.40
C VAL A 42 -2.20 13.73 -9.70
N THR A 43 -2.17 13.01 -10.82
CA THR A 43 -2.59 13.53 -12.14
C THR A 43 -3.61 12.60 -12.79
N PRO A 44 -4.79 13.10 -13.19
CA PRO A 44 -5.27 14.46 -12.96
C PRO A 44 -5.59 14.71 -11.48
N GLY A 45 -5.40 15.95 -11.01
CA GLY A 45 -5.67 16.33 -9.61
C GLY A 45 -7.15 16.27 -9.25
N THR A 46 -8.04 16.35 -10.23
CA THR A 46 -9.48 16.06 -10.08
C THR A 46 -9.91 15.07 -11.15
N GLY A 47 -10.84 14.18 -10.83
CA GLY A 47 -11.25 13.12 -11.76
C GLY A 47 -12.42 12.29 -11.29
N SER A 48 -12.75 11.24 -12.05
CA SER A 48 -13.73 10.23 -11.69
C SER A 48 -13.09 8.99 -11.08
N ASP A 49 -13.86 8.21 -10.32
CA ASP A 49 -13.50 6.89 -9.80
C ASP A 49 -13.09 5.86 -10.87
N THR A 50 -13.54 6.08 -12.10
CA THR A 50 -13.29 5.26 -13.30
C THR A 50 -12.20 5.84 -14.21
N GLY A 51 -11.64 7.00 -13.84
CA GLY A 51 -10.52 7.61 -14.55
C GLY A 51 -9.19 6.96 -14.17
N GLY A 52 -8.25 6.93 -15.11
CA GLY A 52 -6.86 6.58 -14.81
C GLY A 52 -6.22 7.62 -13.90
N ILE A 53 -5.39 7.16 -12.95
CA ILE A 53 -4.63 8.00 -12.04
C ILE A 53 -3.14 7.73 -12.23
N GLU A 54 -2.36 8.79 -12.39
CA GLU A 54 -0.90 8.76 -12.36
C GLU A 54 -0.38 9.43 -11.10
N LEU A 55 0.58 8.79 -10.43
CA LEU A 55 1.28 9.32 -9.26
C LEU A 55 2.67 9.80 -9.67
N SER A 56 3.02 11.04 -9.33
CA SER A 56 4.35 11.60 -9.55
C SER A 56 5.06 11.84 -8.22
N THR A 57 6.23 11.23 -8.02
CA THR A 57 7.05 11.49 -6.81
C THR A 57 7.84 12.80 -6.96
N SER A 58 8.07 13.49 -5.85
CA SER A 58 8.87 14.72 -5.79
C SER A 58 10.39 14.50 -5.86
N GLY A 59 10.83 13.25 -6.00
CA GLY A 59 12.25 12.88 -6.01
C GLY A 59 12.47 11.39 -6.26
N THR A 60 13.75 11.00 -6.35
CA THR A 60 14.18 9.60 -6.54
C THR A 60 14.14 8.80 -5.24
N CYS A 61 14.08 7.47 -5.37
CA CYS A 61 14.37 6.57 -4.25
C CYS A 61 15.86 6.66 -3.87
N PRO A 62 16.21 6.40 -2.58
CA PRO A 62 17.60 6.20 -2.17
C PRO A 62 18.28 5.12 -3.02
N ALA A 63 19.60 5.23 -3.22
CA ALA A 63 20.34 4.37 -4.15
C ALA A 63 20.25 2.86 -3.82
N GLU A 64 19.97 2.52 -2.56
CA GLU A 64 19.78 1.15 -2.07
C GLU A 64 18.44 0.52 -2.50
N ALA A 65 17.45 1.36 -2.86
CA ALA A 65 16.12 0.96 -3.29
C ALA A 65 15.99 1.05 -4.82
N THR A 66 15.97 -0.11 -5.47
CA THR A 66 15.87 -0.24 -6.93
C THR A 66 14.47 -0.56 -7.43
N TYR A 67 13.53 -0.81 -6.51
CA TYR A 67 12.14 -1.17 -6.80
C TYR A 67 11.17 -0.21 -6.11
N VAL A 68 10.00 -0.05 -6.71
CA VAL A 68 8.89 0.73 -6.16
C VAL A 68 7.64 -0.13 -6.08
N MET A 69 6.84 0.11 -5.05
CA MET A 69 5.52 -0.48 -4.84
C MET A 69 4.56 0.63 -4.43
N VAL A 70 3.29 0.54 -4.82
CA VAL A 70 2.28 1.53 -4.39
C VAL A 70 1.21 0.85 -3.56
N LYS A 71 0.95 1.44 -2.40
CA LYS A 71 -0.17 1.07 -1.53
C LYS A 71 -1.20 2.18 -1.44
N VAL A 72 -2.46 1.81 -1.26
CA VAL A 72 -3.55 2.72 -0.93
C VAL A 72 -4.14 2.36 0.43
N THR A 73 -4.35 3.35 1.29
CA THR A 73 -5.13 3.24 2.53
C THR A 73 -6.32 4.20 2.46
N GLY A 74 -7.40 3.89 3.18
CA GLY A 74 -8.61 4.71 3.17
C GLY A 74 -9.84 3.92 3.59
N SER A 75 -11.02 4.54 3.51
CA SER A 75 -12.27 3.87 3.84
C SER A 75 -12.50 2.64 2.95
N GLY A 76 -12.73 1.49 3.57
CA GLY A 76 -12.94 0.20 2.90
C GLY A 76 -11.67 -0.63 2.66
N PHE A 77 -10.49 0.01 2.60
CA PHE A 77 -9.21 -0.71 2.45
C PHE A 77 -8.67 -1.19 3.81
N PRO A 78 -7.82 -2.24 3.83
CA PRO A 78 -7.13 -2.69 5.04
C PRO A 78 -6.27 -1.58 5.66
N GLU A 79 -6.08 -1.62 6.99
CA GLU A 79 -5.24 -0.63 7.70
C GLU A 79 -3.79 -0.65 7.22
N GLN A 80 -3.27 -1.81 6.78
CA GLN A 80 -1.92 -1.94 6.23
C GLN A 80 -1.81 -1.48 4.76
N GLY A 81 -2.94 -1.08 4.17
CA GLY A 81 -3.11 -0.70 2.78
C GLY A 81 -3.25 -1.89 1.83
N ALA A 82 -3.89 -1.66 0.69
CA ALA A 82 -3.95 -2.59 -0.43
C ALA A 82 -2.87 -2.23 -1.46
N ASN A 83 -2.22 -3.23 -2.05
CA ASN A 83 -1.27 -3.02 -3.14
C ASN A 83 -2.01 -2.66 -4.42
N VAL A 84 -1.75 -1.47 -4.97
CA VAL A 84 -2.34 -0.99 -6.25
C VAL A 84 -1.34 -1.00 -7.39
N VAL A 85 -0.05 -1.09 -7.06
CA VAL A 85 1.02 -1.34 -8.03
C VAL A 85 1.97 -2.35 -7.41
N SER A 86 2.19 -3.47 -8.10
CA SER A 86 3.09 -4.54 -7.67
C SER A 86 4.54 -4.06 -7.57
N ASN A 87 5.36 -4.79 -6.80
CA ASN A 87 6.78 -4.48 -6.68
C ASN A 87 7.47 -4.57 -8.05
N ALA A 88 7.90 -3.44 -8.59
CA ALA A 88 8.48 -3.38 -9.93
C ALA A 88 9.77 -2.51 -9.94
N PRO A 89 10.73 -2.79 -10.84
CA PRO A 89 11.95 -1.99 -10.93
C PRO A 89 11.62 -0.52 -11.20
N GLY A 90 12.23 0.41 -10.45
CA GLY A 90 11.98 1.84 -10.62
C GLY A 90 12.32 2.35 -12.03
N SER A 91 13.24 1.67 -12.73
CA SER A 91 13.70 2.02 -14.08
C SER A 91 12.67 1.82 -15.19
N ILE A 92 11.56 1.10 -14.95
CA ILE A 92 10.49 0.97 -15.94
C ILE A 92 9.58 2.20 -15.97
N TYR A 93 9.62 3.02 -14.92
CA TYR A 93 8.77 4.20 -14.79
C TYR A 93 9.46 5.42 -15.41
N PRO A 94 8.73 6.24 -16.20
CA PRO A 94 9.30 7.47 -16.73
C PRO A 94 9.70 8.43 -15.61
N ALA A 95 10.82 9.13 -15.78
CA ALA A 95 11.27 10.14 -14.81
C ALA A 95 10.44 11.43 -14.90
N THR A 96 10.15 12.06 -13.76
CA THR A 96 9.55 13.42 -13.69
C THR A 96 10.62 14.49 -13.95
N GLU A 97 10.21 15.73 -14.21
CA GLU A 97 11.14 16.87 -14.35
C GLU A 97 11.92 17.15 -13.06
N GLU A 98 11.34 16.81 -11.92
CA GLU A 98 11.94 16.91 -10.59
C GLU A 98 12.87 15.73 -10.26
N GLY A 99 13.05 14.81 -11.19
CA GLY A 99 13.89 13.61 -11.04
C GLY A 99 13.20 12.45 -10.33
N GLY A 100 11.90 12.53 -10.02
CA GLY A 100 11.12 11.42 -9.47
C GLY A 100 10.60 10.43 -10.50
N PHE A 101 9.56 9.68 -10.16
CA PHE A 101 8.93 8.66 -11.00
C PHE A 101 7.48 9.03 -11.32
N ARG A 102 7.03 8.73 -12.55
CA ARG A 102 5.62 8.68 -12.94
C ARG A 102 5.12 7.24 -12.87
N VAL A 103 4.29 6.96 -11.87
CA VAL A 103 3.75 5.63 -11.58
C VAL A 103 2.25 5.61 -11.89
N PRO A 104 1.82 5.10 -13.05
CA PRO A 104 0.40 4.91 -13.33
C PRO A 104 -0.17 3.80 -12.45
N LEU A 105 -1.39 3.97 -11.96
CA LEU A 105 -2.12 2.87 -11.32
C LEU A 105 -2.49 1.81 -12.36
N THR A 106 -2.47 0.54 -11.95
CA THR A 106 -2.78 -0.60 -12.84
C THR A 106 -4.28 -0.72 -13.18
N GLN A 107 -5.15 -0.25 -12.30
CA GLN A 107 -6.61 -0.20 -12.44
C GLN A 107 -7.17 1.14 -11.92
N THR A 108 -8.47 1.34 -12.10
CA THR A 108 -9.18 2.52 -11.58
C THR A 108 -9.50 2.37 -10.08
N MET A 109 -9.81 3.47 -9.39
CA MET A 109 -10.20 3.40 -7.97
C MET A 109 -11.49 2.59 -7.75
N ARG A 110 -12.41 2.63 -8.72
CA ARG A 110 -13.63 1.82 -8.70
C ARG A 110 -13.32 0.33 -8.72
N ASP A 111 -12.34 -0.10 -9.51
CA ASP A 111 -11.99 -1.52 -9.63
C ASP A 111 -11.29 -2.01 -8.36
N TYR A 112 -10.35 -1.23 -7.81
CA TYR A 112 -9.73 -1.59 -6.52
C TYR A 112 -10.73 -1.67 -5.37
N ALA A 113 -11.76 -0.82 -5.35
CA ALA A 113 -12.82 -0.89 -4.35
C ALA A 113 -13.60 -2.21 -4.46
N LYS A 114 -14.00 -2.58 -5.69
CA LYS A 114 -14.70 -3.85 -5.96
C LYS A 114 -13.84 -5.07 -5.59
N ASP A 115 -12.56 -5.05 -5.96
CA ASP A 115 -11.59 -6.11 -5.61
C ASP A 115 -11.44 -6.25 -4.09
N ALA A 116 -11.54 -5.14 -3.35
CA ALA A 116 -11.54 -5.11 -1.89
C ALA A 116 -12.92 -5.39 -1.26
N GLY A 117 -13.95 -5.65 -2.06
CA GLY A 117 -15.28 -6.04 -1.59
C GLY A 117 -16.19 -4.89 -1.14
N PHE A 118 -15.98 -3.68 -1.63
CA PHE A 118 -16.84 -2.53 -1.33
C PHE A 118 -17.13 -1.65 -2.55
N ASP A 119 -18.32 -1.05 -2.59
CA ASP A 119 -18.80 -0.25 -3.73
C ASP A 119 -18.89 1.26 -3.46
N GLU A 120 -18.60 1.70 -2.23
CA GLU A 120 -18.69 3.11 -1.86
C GLU A 120 -17.31 3.71 -1.60
N LEU A 121 -16.88 4.62 -2.48
CA LEU A 121 -15.67 5.43 -2.31
C LEU A 121 -16.03 6.74 -1.62
N LYS A 122 -15.44 7.01 -0.45
CA LYS A 122 -15.72 8.24 0.30
C LYS A 122 -14.57 8.65 1.21
N GLY A 123 -14.44 9.95 1.39
CA GLY A 123 -13.44 10.53 2.28
C GLY A 123 -12.03 10.47 1.69
N ARG A 124 -11.04 10.42 2.58
CA ARG A 124 -9.62 10.50 2.22
C ARG A 124 -9.05 9.12 1.90
N TYR A 125 -8.30 9.05 0.81
CA TYR A 125 -7.47 7.91 0.45
C TYR A 125 -6.02 8.39 0.35
N GLU A 126 -5.11 7.71 1.04
CA GLU A 126 -3.68 8.03 1.02
C GLU A 126 -2.95 7.00 0.18
N PHE A 127 -2.20 7.48 -0.81
CA PHE A 127 -1.28 6.68 -1.60
C PHE A 127 0.12 6.78 -0.98
N THR A 128 0.80 5.64 -0.89
CA THR A 128 2.20 5.57 -0.48
C THR A 128 2.99 4.85 -1.56
N VAL A 129 3.94 5.56 -2.19
CA VAL A 129 4.97 4.94 -3.04
C VAL A 129 6.13 4.58 -2.13
N ILE A 130 6.43 3.29 -2.07
CA ILE A 130 7.38 2.67 -1.16
C ILE A 130 8.64 2.31 -1.94
N CYS A 131 9.78 2.90 -1.57
CA CYS A 131 11.09 2.57 -2.12
C CYS A 131 11.67 1.34 -1.41
N ARG A 132 11.88 0.24 -2.14
CA ARG A 132 12.36 -1.04 -1.58
C ARG A 132 13.31 -1.79 -2.52
N GLN A 133 13.80 -2.93 -2.06
CA GLN A 133 14.49 -3.92 -2.89
C GLN A 133 13.52 -4.96 -3.47
N ALA A 134 13.99 -5.75 -4.43
CA ALA A 134 13.18 -6.74 -5.15
C ALA A 134 12.49 -7.77 -4.23
N PHE A 135 13.18 -8.23 -3.18
CA PHE A 135 12.75 -9.39 -2.39
C PHE A 135 12.73 -9.16 -0.87
N LEU A 136 13.10 -7.97 -0.40
CA LEU A 136 13.16 -7.64 1.03
C LEU A 136 12.03 -6.70 1.44
N ASP A 137 11.49 -6.89 2.64
CA ASP A 137 10.51 -6.00 3.27
C ASP A 137 11.12 -4.71 3.84
N THR A 138 12.44 -4.56 3.71
CA THR A 138 13.13 -3.32 4.04
C THR A 138 12.65 -2.20 3.13
N THR A 139 12.09 -1.17 3.76
CA THR A 139 11.68 0.06 3.11
C THR A 139 12.73 1.13 3.38
N TYR A 140 13.14 1.85 2.34
CA TYR A 140 14.20 2.86 2.39
C TYR A 140 13.66 4.29 2.40
N GLY A 141 12.39 4.47 2.05
CA GLY A 141 11.71 5.75 2.10
C GLY A 141 10.35 5.69 1.45
N ASP A 142 9.46 6.57 1.90
CA ASP A 142 8.09 6.67 1.41
C ASP A 142 7.82 8.05 0.80
N PHE A 143 7.09 8.07 -0.31
CA PHE A 143 6.43 9.28 -0.80
C PHE A 143 4.94 9.16 -0.54
N LYS A 144 4.33 10.23 -0.01
CA LYS A 144 2.91 10.23 0.35
C LYS A 144 2.13 11.31 -0.36
N GLY A 145 0.91 10.98 -0.76
CA GLY A 145 -0.08 11.90 -1.30
C GLY A 145 -1.47 11.40 -0.99
N SER A 146 -2.48 12.23 -1.22
CA SER A 146 -3.85 11.87 -0.91
C SER A 146 -4.81 12.40 -1.95
N ILE A 147 -5.93 11.69 -2.10
CA ILE A 147 -7.12 12.17 -2.78
C ILE A 147 -8.30 12.11 -1.82
N TRP A 148 -9.33 12.88 -2.13
CA TRP A 148 -10.57 12.96 -1.40
C TRP A 148 -11.72 12.71 -2.36
N PHE A 149 -12.47 11.63 -2.12
CA PHE A 149 -13.74 11.41 -2.79
C PHE A 149 -14.80 12.32 -2.17
N THR A 150 -15.19 13.37 -2.91
CA THR A 150 -16.25 14.32 -2.52
C THR A 150 -17.64 13.77 -2.82
N THR A 151 -17.72 12.83 -3.76
CA THR A 151 -18.88 11.97 -4.02
C THR A 151 -18.39 10.54 -4.26
N ASN A 152 -19.30 9.57 -4.39
CA ASN A 152 -18.92 8.18 -4.68
C ASN A 152 -18.15 8.01 -6.01
N THR A 153 -18.23 8.98 -6.92
CA THR A 153 -17.68 8.86 -8.28
C THR A 153 -16.70 9.98 -8.64
N THR A 154 -16.41 10.91 -7.72
CA THR A 154 -15.59 12.10 -8.02
C THR A 154 -14.58 12.33 -6.92
N TYR A 155 -13.32 12.53 -7.32
CA TYR A 155 -12.24 12.83 -6.40
C TYR A 155 -11.55 14.17 -6.73
N GLN A 156 -10.83 14.68 -5.74
CA GLN A 156 -9.89 15.78 -5.85
C GLN A 156 -8.64 15.52 -4.98
N ASP A 157 -7.48 16.08 -5.34
CA ASP A 157 -6.20 15.94 -4.64
C ASP A 157 -5.95 17.03 -3.58
N THR A 158 -6.90 17.97 -3.45
CA THR A 158 -6.88 19.02 -2.43
C THR A 158 -7.90 18.70 -1.34
N ASP A 159 -7.50 18.80 -0.08
CA ASP A 159 -8.39 18.54 1.05
C ASP A 159 -9.61 19.50 1.03
N PRO A 160 -10.85 19.00 0.88
CA PRO A 160 -12.04 19.85 0.88
C PRO A 160 -12.28 20.56 2.22
N ALA A 161 -11.71 20.04 3.32
CA ALA A 161 -11.78 20.66 4.65
C ALA A 161 -10.67 21.69 4.89
N SER A 162 -9.60 21.68 4.07
CA SER A 162 -8.62 22.75 4.05
C SER A 162 -9.29 23.96 3.43
N GLY A 163 -9.96 24.75 4.26
CA GLY A 163 -10.68 25.96 3.83
C GLY A 163 -9.80 26.77 2.88
N THR A 164 -10.41 27.33 1.83
CA THR A 164 -9.70 28.15 0.84
C THR A 164 -8.78 29.09 1.60
N PRO A 165 -7.45 29.03 1.38
CA PRO A 165 -6.54 29.89 2.12
C PRO A 165 -7.04 31.31 1.92
N THR A 166 -7.39 31.98 3.03
CA THR A 166 -7.77 33.39 2.97
C THR A 166 -6.68 34.08 2.17
N PRO A 167 -7.00 34.75 1.04
CA PRO A 167 -5.98 35.33 0.20
C PRO A 167 -5.10 36.20 1.10
N THR A 168 -3.81 35.86 1.18
CA THR A 168 -2.85 36.69 1.91
C THR A 168 -3.00 38.07 1.28
N PRO A 169 -3.34 39.12 2.05
CA PRO A 169 -3.56 40.43 1.47
C PRO A 169 -2.32 40.79 0.66
N THR A 170 -2.49 40.94 -0.66
CA THR A 170 -1.42 41.39 -1.54
C THR A 170 -0.84 42.65 -0.89
N PRO A 171 0.46 42.69 -0.56
CA PRO A 171 1.03 43.87 0.06
C PRO A 171 0.71 45.04 -0.86
N SER A 172 -0.11 45.98 -0.36
CA SER A 172 -0.43 47.21 -1.08
C SER A 172 0.90 47.85 -1.37
N THR A 173 1.27 47.90 -2.65
CA THR A 173 2.51 48.54 -3.08
C THR A 173 2.49 49.96 -2.54
N THR A 174 3.35 50.25 -1.56
CA THR A 174 3.61 51.62 -1.12
C THR A 174 3.94 52.42 -2.38
N PRO A 175 3.25 53.56 -2.66
CA PRO A 175 3.54 54.37 -3.82
C PRO A 175 5.03 54.69 -3.82
N THR A 176 5.73 54.15 -4.80
CA THR A 176 7.14 54.45 -5.00
C THR A 176 7.20 55.90 -5.45
N ASN A 177 7.84 56.75 -4.65
CA ASN A 177 8.09 58.13 -5.03
C ASN A 177 8.83 58.14 -6.37
N THR A 178 8.18 58.76 -7.36
CA THR A 178 8.68 59.02 -8.70
C THR A 178 10.09 59.60 -8.63
N THR A 179 11.11 58.76 -8.86
CA THR A 179 12.46 59.23 -9.12
C THR A 179 12.57 59.70 -10.56
N THR A 180 13.14 60.89 -10.68
CA THR A 180 13.55 61.67 -11.86
C THR A 180 13.95 60.83 -13.08
N PRO A 181 13.51 61.19 -14.30
CA PRO A 181 13.92 60.52 -15.53
C PRO A 181 15.45 60.59 -15.69
N THR A 182 16.08 59.43 -15.81
CA THR A 182 17.50 59.28 -16.18
C THR A 182 17.56 58.79 -17.63
N ASP A 183 18.59 59.27 -18.32
CA ASP A 183 18.68 59.46 -19.76
C ASP A 183 18.50 58.24 -20.67
N SER A 184 17.84 58.54 -21.79
CA SER A 184 18.03 58.04 -23.16
C SER A 184 18.67 56.65 -23.36
N PRO A 185 17.92 55.62 -23.77
CA PRO A 185 18.50 54.36 -24.18
C PRO A 185 19.31 54.51 -25.48
N THR A 186 20.48 53.88 -25.50
CA THR A 186 21.31 53.69 -26.70
C THR A 186 20.63 52.65 -27.61
N PRO A 187 20.57 52.87 -28.95
CA PRO A 187 19.91 51.93 -29.87
C PRO A 187 20.63 50.58 -29.85
N THR A 188 19.90 49.53 -29.49
CA THR A 188 20.36 48.14 -29.61
C THR A 188 20.11 47.65 -31.02
N THR A 189 21.15 47.06 -31.60
CA THR A 189 21.23 46.60 -32.98
C THR A 189 20.20 45.52 -33.32
N ASP A 190 19.68 45.66 -34.53
CA ASP A 190 18.77 44.79 -35.27
C ASP A 190 19.19 43.30 -35.18
N PRO A 191 18.29 42.37 -34.77
CA PRO A 191 18.57 40.95 -34.86
C PRO A 191 18.64 40.52 -36.33
N THR A 192 19.80 39.98 -36.72
CA THR A 192 20.01 39.38 -38.05
C THR A 192 19.17 38.12 -38.18
N ASP A 193 18.15 38.20 -39.04
CA ASP A 193 17.32 37.10 -39.51
C ASP A 193 18.23 36.02 -40.13
N THR A 194 18.34 34.88 -39.45
CA THR A 194 19.17 33.76 -39.90
C THR A 194 18.34 32.49 -39.86
N GLY A 195 17.97 32.01 -41.05
CA GLY A 195 17.65 30.61 -41.26
C GLY A 195 16.24 30.35 -41.77
N GLU A 196 16.10 30.41 -43.09
CA GLU A 196 15.02 29.76 -43.84
C GLU A 196 15.04 28.24 -43.53
N PRO A 197 13.94 27.64 -43.02
CA PRO A 197 13.91 26.21 -42.74
C PRO A 197 14.00 25.44 -44.05
N THR A 198 15.05 24.63 -44.17
CA THR A 198 15.21 23.69 -45.30
C THR A 198 14.22 22.54 -45.14
N ASP A 199 13.28 22.46 -46.07
CA ASP A 199 12.26 21.43 -46.19
C ASP A 199 12.92 20.05 -46.26
N THR A 200 12.78 19.28 -45.18
CA THR A 200 13.42 17.96 -45.06
C THR A 200 12.39 16.89 -45.37
N GLY A 201 12.44 16.41 -46.61
CA GLY A 201 12.14 15.01 -46.96
C GLY A 201 10.68 14.58 -46.90
N GLU A 202 10.11 14.43 -48.09
CA GLU A 202 8.91 13.64 -48.36
C GLU A 202 9.07 12.21 -47.77
N PRO A 203 8.13 11.73 -46.92
CA PRO A 203 8.22 10.40 -46.35
C PRO A 203 8.07 9.35 -47.46
N THR A 204 9.10 8.52 -47.61
CA THR A 204 9.06 7.36 -48.52
C THR A 204 8.14 6.31 -47.93
N ASP A 205 7.04 6.07 -48.64
CA ASP A 205 6.03 5.05 -48.37
C ASP A 205 6.69 3.68 -48.24
N THR A 206 6.72 3.13 -47.03
CA THR A 206 7.34 1.85 -46.73
C THR A 206 6.26 0.82 -46.47
N GLY A 207 6.03 -0.03 -47.47
CA GLY A 207 5.66 -1.43 -47.28
C GLY A 207 4.17 -1.72 -47.11
N GLU A 208 3.57 -2.18 -48.20
CA GLU A 208 2.32 -2.94 -48.24
C GLU A 208 2.41 -4.19 -47.33
N PRO A 209 1.47 -4.42 -46.40
CA PRO A 209 1.49 -5.60 -45.54
C PRO A 209 1.27 -6.87 -46.38
N THR A 210 2.23 -7.79 -46.33
CA THR A 210 2.09 -9.10 -46.96
C THR A 210 1.26 -10.00 -46.04
N ASP A 211 0.07 -10.38 -46.49
CA ASP A 211 -0.78 -11.39 -45.84
C ASP A 211 -0.03 -12.71 -45.68
N THR A 212 0.27 -13.07 -44.45
CA THR A 212 0.78 -14.40 -44.11
C THR A 212 -0.41 -15.36 -44.03
N THR A 213 -0.71 -15.98 -45.17
CA THR A 213 -1.56 -17.17 -45.26
C THR A 213 -0.76 -18.38 -44.78
N GLY A 214 -1.18 -18.99 -43.67
CA GLY A 214 -0.69 -20.29 -43.22
C GLY A 214 -1.19 -20.61 -41.82
N GLY A 215 -1.89 -21.71 -41.55
CA GLY A 215 -2.36 -22.77 -42.41
C GLY A 215 -3.38 -23.61 -41.64
N ASP A 216 -4.39 -24.05 -42.38
CA ASP A 216 -5.36 -25.04 -41.94
C ASP A 216 -4.65 -26.33 -41.53
N THR A 217 -4.80 -26.75 -40.27
CA THR A 217 -4.61 -28.15 -39.91
C THR A 217 -5.99 -28.80 -39.90
N SER A 218 -6.32 -29.36 -41.06
CA SER A 218 -7.39 -30.32 -41.27
C SER A 218 -7.18 -31.54 -40.37
N GLY A 219 -8.18 -31.85 -39.56
CA GLY A 219 -8.24 -32.98 -38.66
C GLY A 219 -9.69 -33.43 -38.49
N ASP A 220 -10.23 -33.94 -39.61
CA ASP A 220 -11.47 -34.68 -39.76
C ASP A 220 -11.59 -35.84 -38.74
N THR A 221 -12.70 -35.91 -38.01
CA THR A 221 -13.55 -37.11 -37.92
C THR A 221 -14.93 -36.68 -37.40
N GLY A 222 -15.93 -36.73 -38.27
CA GLY A 222 -17.33 -36.49 -37.91
C GLY A 222 -17.93 -37.58 -37.02
N ASP A 223 -18.97 -37.22 -36.28
CA ASP A 223 -20.15 -38.08 -36.18
C ASP A 223 -21.40 -37.23 -36.02
N ASP A 224 -22.47 -37.78 -36.55
CA ASP A 224 -23.71 -37.20 -37.00
C ASP A 224 -24.75 -37.22 -35.87
N THR A 225 -25.31 -36.08 -35.44
CA THR A 225 -26.66 -36.07 -34.82
C THR A 225 -27.30 -34.68 -34.81
N THR A 226 -28.07 -34.40 -35.87
CA THR A 226 -29.46 -33.92 -35.83
C THR A 226 -29.99 -33.32 -34.52
N GLY A 227 -30.22 -32.01 -34.54
CA GLY A 227 -31.54 -31.45 -34.17
C GLY A 227 -31.65 -30.69 -32.84
N GLY A 228 -31.80 -29.36 -32.98
CA GLY A 228 -32.79 -28.59 -32.20
C GLY A 228 -32.42 -28.17 -30.78
N ASP A 229 -32.85 -26.95 -30.47
CA ASP A 229 -33.09 -26.40 -29.14
C ASP A 229 -31.95 -25.67 -28.41
N SER A 230 -32.27 -24.39 -28.13
CA SER A 230 -31.96 -23.60 -26.94
C SER A 230 -30.53 -23.65 -26.38
N GLN A 231 -29.75 -22.60 -26.65
CA GLN A 231 -28.48 -22.37 -25.94
C GLN A 231 -28.75 -21.89 -24.51
N ASP A 232 -29.00 -22.85 -23.62
CA ASP A 232 -28.64 -22.75 -22.22
C ASP A 232 -27.11 -22.73 -22.12
N ILE A 233 -26.55 -21.63 -21.60
CA ILE A 233 -25.14 -21.53 -21.22
C ILE A 233 -24.98 -22.32 -19.92
N SER A 234 -24.78 -23.63 -20.06
CA SER A 234 -24.28 -24.49 -18.98
C SER A 234 -22.77 -24.32 -18.92
N THR A 235 -22.29 -23.54 -17.95
CA THR A 235 -20.90 -23.60 -17.51
C THR A 235 -20.71 -24.88 -16.69
N GLU A 236 -20.56 -26.02 -17.37
CA GLU A 236 -20.01 -27.23 -16.77
C GLU A 236 -18.52 -27.01 -16.55
N VAL A 237 -18.20 -26.53 -15.34
CA VAL A 237 -16.86 -26.61 -14.79
C VAL A 237 -16.68 -28.06 -14.36
N ASP A 238 -16.03 -28.84 -15.22
CA ASP A 238 -15.55 -30.17 -14.87
C ASP A 238 -14.60 -30.05 -13.66
N GLY A 239 -15.14 -30.42 -12.51
CA GLY A 239 -14.43 -30.58 -11.25
C GLY A 239 -13.47 -31.76 -11.36
N GLY A 240 -12.30 -31.51 -11.93
CA GLY A 240 -11.14 -32.40 -11.86
C GLY A 240 -10.55 -32.41 -10.45
N ALA A 241 -11.21 -33.13 -9.53
CA ALA A 241 -10.66 -33.50 -8.24
C ALA A 241 -9.62 -34.62 -8.44
N SER A 242 -8.38 -34.26 -8.81
CA SER A 242 -7.24 -35.14 -8.63
C SER A 242 -6.60 -34.87 -7.28
N GLY A 243 -6.89 -35.74 -6.31
CA GLY A 243 -6.22 -35.79 -5.03
C GLY A 243 -4.72 -35.98 -5.21
N GLY A 244 -3.96 -35.01 -4.68
CA GLY A 244 -2.52 -35.08 -4.52
C GLY A 244 -2.21 -34.73 -3.07
N ASP A 245 -2.09 -35.76 -2.24
CA ASP A 245 -1.51 -35.67 -0.90
C ASP A 245 -0.12 -35.04 -0.97
N GLY A 246 0.04 -33.89 -0.31
CA GLY A 246 1.33 -33.22 -0.21
C GLY A 246 1.21 -31.72 0.02
N ASP A 247 0.88 -31.37 1.27
CA ASP A 247 0.94 -30.02 1.85
C ASP A 247 1.93 -29.07 1.15
N SER A 248 1.41 -28.26 0.23
CA SER A 248 2.06 -27.02 -0.19
C SER A 248 1.12 -25.89 0.17
N LEU A 249 1.17 -25.52 1.45
CA LEU A 249 0.58 -24.28 1.92
C LEU A 249 1.17 -23.14 1.08
N ALA A 250 0.30 -22.28 0.57
CA ALA A 250 0.70 -21.09 -0.19
C ALA A 250 1.86 -20.40 0.54
N ALA A 251 3.01 -20.32 -0.14
CA ALA A 251 4.22 -19.69 0.35
C ALA A 251 3.99 -18.17 0.46
N THR A 252 3.24 -17.76 1.47
CA THR A 252 3.34 -16.41 2.01
C THR A 252 4.75 -16.32 2.57
N GLY A 253 5.59 -15.47 1.97
CA GLY A 253 6.99 -15.27 2.33
C GLY A 253 7.18 -14.63 3.71
N ALA A 254 6.40 -15.03 4.71
CA ALA A 254 6.78 -14.86 6.10
C ALA A 254 8.00 -15.74 6.33
N ASP A 255 9.12 -15.14 6.65
CA ASP A 255 10.36 -15.82 6.99
C ASP A 255 10.11 -16.77 8.18
N ALA A 256 9.80 -18.04 7.88
CA ALA A 256 9.27 -19.01 8.85
C ALA A 256 10.28 -19.28 9.98
N GLY A 257 11.55 -18.92 9.78
CA GLY A 257 12.60 -19.05 10.78
C GLY A 257 12.30 -18.27 12.06
N TRP A 258 11.79 -17.04 11.98
CA TRP A 258 11.57 -16.23 13.18
C TRP A 258 10.26 -16.61 13.88
N LEU A 259 9.20 -16.94 13.12
CA LEU A 259 7.92 -17.39 13.69
C LEU A 259 8.06 -18.73 14.42
N ALA A 260 8.83 -19.67 13.87
CA ALA A 260 9.12 -20.95 14.55
C ALA A 260 9.90 -20.74 15.86
N ALA A 261 10.87 -19.80 15.86
CA ALA A 261 11.64 -19.47 17.06
C ALA A 261 10.76 -18.84 18.16
N VAL A 262 9.83 -17.95 17.80
CA VAL A 262 8.89 -17.33 18.75
C VAL A 262 7.91 -18.35 19.32
N ALA A 263 7.38 -19.24 18.49
CA ALA A 263 6.50 -20.32 18.93
C ALA A 263 7.21 -21.26 19.92
N ALA A 264 8.44 -21.68 19.63
CA ALA A 264 9.24 -22.52 20.53
C ALA A 264 9.54 -21.81 21.87
N ALA A 265 9.85 -20.52 21.83
CA ALA A 265 10.10 -19.72 23.04
C ALA A 265 8.85 -19.59 23.93
N LEU A 266 7.66 -19.40 23.34
CA LEU A 266 6.40 -19.33 24.08
C LEU A 266 6.02 -20.67 24.71
N VAL A 267 6.22 -21.79 24.01
CA VAL A 267 5.99 -23.14 24.57
C VAL A 267 6.96 -23.42 25.73
N ALA A 268 8.23 -23.05 25.58
CA ALA A 268 9.22 -23.18 26.65
C ALA A 268 8.86 -22.32 27.87
N ALA A 269 8.45 -21.06 27.65
CA ALA A 269 8.01 -20.18 28.74
C ALA A 269 6.76 -20.71 29.45
N GLY A 270 5.76 -21.19 28.71
CA GLY A 270 4.54 -21.76 29.26
C GLY A 270 4.80 -23.02 30.10
N THR A 271 5.67 -23.91 29.63
CA THR A 271 6.04 -25.13 30.39
C THR A 271 6.79 -24.80 31.68
N ILE A 272 7.68 -23.79 31.67
CA ILE A 272 8.36 -23.31 32.88
C ILE A 272 7.35 -22.71 33.88
N ALA A 273 6.40 -21.89 33.40
CA ALA A 273 5.38 -21.27 34.24
C ALA A 273 4.49 -22.33 34.91
N VAL A 274 4.02 -23.34 34.17
CA VAL A 274 3.22 -24.45 34.73
C VAL A 274 4.01 -25.25 35.78
N ARG A 275 5.30 -25.53 35.51
CA ARG A 275 6.15 -26.25 36.46
C ARG A 275 6.37 -25.45 37.75
N GLN A 276 6.51 -24.13 37.64
CA GLN A 276 6.67 -23.24 38.79
C GLN A 276 5.38 -23.08 39.59
N ALA A 277 4.22 -23.02 38.92
CA ALA A 277 2.91 -23.00 39.57
C ALA A 277 2.63 -24.30 40.35
N ARG A 278 2.98 -25.47 39.79
CA ARG A 278 2.91 -26.76 40.50
C ARG A 278 3.80 -26.79 41.74
N ARG A 279 5.05 -26.30 41.64
CA ARG A 279 5.97 -26.25 42.80
C ARG A 279 5.47 -25.34 43.93
N ARG A 280 4.65 -24.34 43.61
CA ARG A 280 4.06 -23.41 44.58
C ARG A 280 2.71 -23.87 45.13
N GLY A 281 2.22 -25.06 44.74
CA GLY A 281 0.94 -25.59 45.22
C GLY A 281 -0.29 -24.79 44.72
N LEU A 282 -0.13 -23.95 43.70
CA LEU A 282 -1.21 -23.11 43.16
C LEU A 282 -2.19 -23.87 42.26
N LEU A 283 -1.83 -25.07 41.82
CA LEU A 283 -2.66 -25.96 41.01
C LEU A 283 -2.91 -27.25 41.79
N SER A 284 -3.79 -27.18 42.79
CA SER A 284 -4.35 -28.37 43.42
C SER A 284 -5.58 -28.79 42.63
N PHE A 285 -5.44 -29.82 41.80
CA PHE A 285 -6.60 -30.50 41.25
C PHE A 285 -7.16 -31.34 42.39
N ASN A 286 -8.28 -30.89 42.96
CA ASN A 286 -9.02 -31.66 43.94
C ASN A 286 -9.60 -32.86 43.15
N ASP A 287 -8.99 -34.03 43.29
CA ASP A 287 -9.54 -35.29 42.77
C ASP A 287 -10.84 -35.56 43.52
N SER A 288 -11.95 -35.04 43.01
CA SER A 288 -13.28 -35.46 43.41
C SER A 288 -13.57 -36.79 42.72
N SER A 289 -13.10 -37.87 43.35
CA SER A 289 -13.56 -39.21 43.04
C SER A 289 -15.07 -39.26 43.18
N ASN A 290 -15.71 -39.64 42.08
CA ASN A 290 -17.15 -39.86 41.95
C ASN A 290 -17.53 -41.12 42.76
N ASP A 291 -18.38 -40.95 43.78
CA ASP A 291 -19.20 -42.02 44.38
C ASP A 291 -20.68 -41.72 44.06
#